data_AF-A0A1I8C866-F1
#
_entry.id   AF-A0A1I8C866-F1
#
_cell.length_a   1.000
_cell.length_b   1.000
_cell.length_c   1.000
_cell.angle_alpha   90.00
_cell.angle_beta   90.00
_cell.angle_gamma   90.00
#
_symmetry.space_group_name_H-M   'P 1'
#
loop_
_entity.id
_entity.type
_entity.pdbx_description
1 polymer ?
#
loop_
_entity_poly.entity_id
_entity_poly.type
_entity_poly.pdbx_seq_one_letter_code
_entity_poly.pdbx_strand_id
1 'polypeptide(L)'
;MDSVICVKQTGFRSGYCTADNIIALRLLLQKSYEYKIDIHLVFLDFKKAFDIISRKHLWMALRHYNVNEEFIQVIVELYENSRLTYQYMGKEFEMVSNCSVKQGGCLSPRLFTLLIQFVLDHADLSNLGFPLNDRSKMKPANIRLDYLAYADDIVFVAESTSNLQLMLDRFTEVASKATIDAVKPLAETNKAQKEELIKIEQEKEMLATENSALLSENMNLRDQLTAKIECLTSENKILKKQVEADERLITSLQQTVKEYEKKEKRKEKKEHLLLLQKYHLEDNLVGLNKQYDRLRNAFTEIGYNIFPCPLKMNAFKRGMENGIIKKQIFTNAKEEEIPSAYVTNVVELLTKRINDLYKSNKLSLSRNAVDICLIGDKGSTTTKLGLSVKLHEVTNSLHNTSLVVIYYGDDNYSNMSVCFKPIAEQLEMFTEVEIDGQLYPVNLHLNGDYKFTCSALGHTGAASRYPCIKCIV
;
A
#
# COMPACT_ATOMS: atom_id res chain seq x y z
N MET A 1 -4.01 -13.70 -26.86
CA MET A 1 -4.82 -13.53 -25.64
C MET A 1 -4.63 -12.15 -25.01
N ASP A 2 -3.42 -11.66 -24.72
CA ASP A 2 -3.27 -10.31 -24.13
C ASP A 2 -3.80 -9.15 -24.98
N SER A 3 -3.85 -9.33 -26.30
CA SER A 3 -4.43 -8.39 -27.27
C SER A 3 -5.95 -8.29 -27.26
N VAL A 4 -6.67 -9.28 -26.71
CA VAL A 4 -8.15 -9.33 -26.71
C VAL A 4 -8.76 -9.00 -25.35
N ILE A 5 -7.96 -8.96 -24.28
CA ILE A 5 -8.44 -8.64 -22.93
C ILE A 5 -8.33 -7.12 -22.71
N CYS A 6 -9.42 -6.50 -22.30
CA CYS A 6 -9.49 -5.05 -22.09
C CYS A 6 -8.47 -4.60 -21.04
N VAL A 7 -7.88 -3.42 -21.19
CA VAL A 7 -6.91 -2.85 -20.22
C VAL A 7 -7.48 -2.69 -18.81
N LYS A 8 -8.82 -2.69 -18.67
CA LYS A 8 -9.56 -2.64 -17.41
C LYS A 8 -9.50 -3.95 -16.59
N GLN A 9 -9.14 -5.06 -17.23
CA GLN A 9 -8.96 -6.37 -16.58
C GLN A 9 -7.46 -6.66 -16.44
N THR A 10 -6.96 -6.55 -15.20
CA THR A 10 -5.53 -6.57 -14.86
C THR A 10 -5.07 -7.92 -14.27
N GLY A 11 -5.99 -8.85 -13.98
CA GLY A 11 -5.68 -10.18 -13.46
C GLY A 11 -5.02 -11.10 -14.49
N PHE A 12 -4.06 -11.91 -14.04
CA PHE A 12 -3.36 -12.94 -14.83
C PHE A 12 -2.78 -12.45 -16.17
N ARG A 13 -2.16 -11.25 -16.17
CA ARG A 13 -1.50 -10.63 -17.34
C ARG A 13 -0.10 -10.15 -17.00
N SER A 14 0.80 -10.19 -17.98
CA SER A 14 2.15 -9.64 -17.82
C SER A 14 2.11 -8.10 -17.85
N GLY A 15 2.79 -7.46 -16.91
CA GLY A 15 2.90 -6.00 -16.83
C GLY A 15 1.71 -5.27 -16.19
N TYR A 16 0.79 -5.99 -15.54
CA TYR A 16 -0.34 -5.44 -14.78
C TYR A 16 -0.34 -5.96 -13.34
N CYS A 17 -0.88 -5.18 -12.41
CA CYS A 17 -0.95 -5.51 -10.98
C CYS A 17 -2.27 -5.01 -10.36
N THR A 18 -2.72 -5.65 -9.28
CA THR A 18 -3.86 -5.18 -8.46
C THR A 18 -3.67 -3.74 -7.97
N ALA A 19 -2.41 -3.32 -7.78
CA ALA A 19 -2.04 -1.96 -7.42
C ALA A 19 -2.54 -0.92 -8.43
N ASP A 20 -2.60 -1.24 -9.73
CA ASP A 20 -3.06 -0.33 -10.79
C ASP A 20 -4.53 0.04 -10.58
N ASN A 21 -5.39 -0.96 -10.34
CA ASN A 21 -6.81 -0.77 -10.04
C ASN A 21 -7.00 0.02 -8.74
N ILE A 22 -6.23 -0.29 -7.68
CA ILE A 22 -6.30 0.41 -6.38
C ILE A 22 -5.90 1.89 -6.52
N ILE A 23 -4.84 2.19 -7.28
CA ILE A 23 -4.39 3.56 -7.53
C ILE A 23 -5.44 4.32 -8.35
N ALA A 24 -5.97 3.72 -9.43
CA ALA A 24 -7.02 4.32 -10.25
C ALA A 24 -8.27 4.66 -9.41
N LEU A 25 -8.75 3.71 -8.61
CA LEU A 25 -9.93 3.90 -7.75
C LEU A 25 -9.71 4.97 -6.68
N ARG A 26 -8.53 4.99 -6.04
CA ARG A 26 -8.19 6.03 -5.04
C ARG A 26 -8.07 7.43 -5.63
N LEU A 27 -7.44 7.57 -6.79
CA LEU A 27 -7.36 8.85 -7.50
C LEU A 27 -8.75 9.35 -7.89
N LEU A 28 -9.62 8.44 -8.33
CA LEU A 28 -10.99 8.77 -8.69
C LEU A 28 -11.82 9.22 -7.48
N LEU A 29 -11.78 8.47 -6.38
CA LEU A 29 -12.42 8.86 -5.11
C LEU A 29 -11.91 10.20 -4.58
N GLN A 30 -10.59 10.43 -4.59
CA GLN A 30 -9.98 11.69 -4.15
C GLN A 30 -10.44 12.87 -5.02
N LYS A 31 -10.51 12.69 -6.35
CA LYS A 31 -10.96 13.74 -7.28
C LYS A 31 -12.47 14.00 -7.19
N SER A 32 -13.27 12.95 -6.97
CA SER A 32 -14.69 13.09 -6.70
C SER A 32 -14.95 13.87 -5.41
N TYR A 33 -14.18 13.60 -4.34
CA TYR A 33 -14.22 14.38 -3.10
C TYR A 33 -13.80 15.84 -3.31
N GLU A 34 -12.66 16.09 -3.97
CA GLU A 34 -12.12 17.43 -4.23
C GLU A 34 -13.10 18.32 -5.03
N TYR A 35 -13.77 17.76 -6.03
CA TYR A 35 -14.71 18.49 -6.88
C TYR A 35 -16.18 18.36 -6.46
N LYS A 36 -16.48 17.72 -5.31
CA LYS A 36 -17.84 17.44 -4.82
C LYS A 36 -18.73 16.75 -5.87
N ILE A 37 -18.17 15.77 -6.58
CA ILE A 37 -18.87 14.93 -7.55
C ILE A 37 -19.29 13.64 -6.85
N ASP A 38 -20.57 13.28 -6.93
CA ASP A 38 -21.03 12.00 -6.41
C ASP A 38 -20.51 10.84 -7.27
N ILE A 39 -20.05 9.79 -6.61
CA ILE A 39 -19.52 8.57 -7.21
C ILE A 39 -20.08 7.37 -6.46
N HIS A 40 -20.44 6.34 -7.22
CA HIS A 40 -21.07 5.13 -6.70
C HIS A 40 -20.24 3.92 -7.11
N LEU A 41 -19.92 3.07 -6.13
CA LEU A 41 -19.09 1.89 -6.29
C LEU A 41 -19.85 0.65 -5.80
N VAL A 42 -19.77 -0.44 -6.56
CA VAL A 42 -20.14 -1.78 -6.10
C VAL A 42 -19.00 -2.73 -6.40
N PHE A 43 -18.55 -3.42 -5.36
CA PHE A 43 -17.66 -4.56 -5.48
C PHE A 43 -18.49 -5.83 -5.69
N LEU A 44 -18.07 -6.64 -6.65
CA LEU A 44 -18.62 -7.95 -6.98
C LEU A 44 -17.70 -9.05 -6.45
N ASP A 45 -18.27 -9.97 -5.70
CA ASP A 45 -17.66 -11.23 -5.27
C ASP A 45 -18.39 -12.39 -5.98
N PHE A 46 -17.63 -13.31 -6.57
CA PHE A 46 -18.16 -14.48 -7.27
C PHE A 46 -18.15 -15.70 -6.36
N LYS A 47 -19.34 -16.26 -6.12
CA LYS A 47 -19.49 -17.45 -5.30
C LYS A 47 -18.82 -18.66 -5.96
N LYS A 48 -17.64 -19.04 -5.45
CA LYS A 48 -16.79 -20.13 -5.98
C LYS A 48 -16.43 -19.93 -7.46
N ALA A 49 -15.86 -18.77 -7.78
CA ALA A 49 -15.53 -18.31 -9.14
C ALA A 49 -15.00 -19.39 -10.10
N PHE A 50 -14.08 -20.25 -9.66
CA PHE A 50 -13.46 -21.27 -10.49
C PHE A 50 -14.27 -22.58 -10.65
N ASP A 51 -15.17 -22.87 -9.71
CA ASP A 51 -15.78 -24.20 -9.55
C ASP A 51 -17.07 -24.40 -10.37
N ILE A 52 -17.82 -23.33 -10.64
CA ILE A 52 -19.19 -23.39 -11.22
C ILE A 52 -19.22 -23.02 -12.71
N ILE A 53 -18.06 -22.73 -13.32
CA ILE A 53 -17.94 -22.26 -14.70
C ILE A 53 -18.52 -23.25 -15.73
N SER A 54 -19.36 -22.76 -16.63
CA SER A 54 -19.82 -23.49 -17.81
C SER A 54 -18.74 -23.63 -18.87
N ARG A 55 -18.19 -24.85 -19.06
CA ARG A 55 -17.20 -25.13 -20.13
C ARG A 55 -17.74 -24.82 -21.53
N LYS A 56 -19.05 -24.99 -21.76
CA LYS A 56 -19.71 -24.60 -23.02
C LYS A 56 -19.49 -23.10 -23.33
N HIS A 57 -19.68 -22.23 -22.34
CA HIS A 57 -19.48 -20.80 -22.49
C HIS A 57 -18.00 -20.42 -22.60
N LEU A 58 -17.11 -21.17 -21.94
CA LEU A 58 -15.67 -21.03 -22.15
C LEU A 58 -15.26 -21.32 -23.61
N TRP A 59 -15.82 -22.36 -24.24
CA TRP A 59 -15.59 -22.66 -25.66
C TRP A 59 -16.18 -21.57 -26.57
N MET A 60 -17.36 -21.04 -26.25
CA MET A 60 -17.95 -19.91 -26.97
C MET A 60 -17.08 -18.65 -26.87
N ALA A 61 -16.50 -18.37 -25.69
CA ALA A 61 -15.60 -17.24 -25.50
C ALA A 61 -14.30 -17.38 -26.30
N LEU A 62 -13.68 -18.57 -26.34
CA LEU A 62 -12.50 -18.83 -27.18
C LEU A 62 -12.79 -18.57 -28.67
N ARG A 63 -13.96 -19.02 -29.16
CA ARG A 63 -14.41 -18.77 -30.55
C ARG A 63 -14.65 -17.29 -30.81
N HIS A 64 -15.31 -16.59 -29.88
CA HIS A 64 -15.60 -15.15 -30.00
C HIS A 64 -14.31 -14.33 -30.17
N TYR A 65 -13.23 -14.69 -29.47
CA TYR A 65 -11.93 -14.04 -29.61
C TYR A 65 -11.02 -14.64 -30.71
N ASN A 66 -11.60 -15.39 -31.67
CA ASN A 66 -10.92 -15.94 -32.84
C ASN A 66 -9.69 -16.82 -32.51
N VAL A 67 -9.77 -17.60 -31.44
CA VAL A 67 -8.79 -18.68 -31.21
C VAL A 67 -9.03 -19.77 -32.27
N ASN A 68 -7.98 -20.21 -32.97
CA ASN A 68 -8.08 -21.26 -33.99
C ASN A 68 -8.70 -22.54 -33.39
N GLU A 69 -9.70 -23.10 -34.08
CA GLU A 69 -10.45 -24.30 -33.67
C GLU A 69 -9.56 -25.49 -33.35
N GLU A 70 -8.40 -25.66 -34.00
CA GLU A 70 -7.43 -26.72 -33.68
C GLU A 70 -6.95 -26.62 -32.22
N PHE A 71 -6.64 -25.40 -31.74
CA PHE A 71 -6.30 -25.19 -30.34
C PHE A 71 -7.52 -25.32 -29.42
N ILE A 72 -8.72 -24.96 -29.88
CA ILE A 72 -9.95 -25.15 -29.11
C ILE A 72 -10.21 -26.65 -28.90
N GLN A 73 -10.03 -27.49 -29.93
CA GLN A 73 -10.16 -28.94 -29.84
C GLN A 73 -9.18 -29.53 -28.83
N VAL A 74 -7.90 -29.18 -28.89
CA VAL A 74 -6.90 -29.62 -27.88
C VAL A 74 -7.28 -29.21 -26.46
N ILE A 75 -7.85 -28.01 -26.27
CA ILE A 75 -8.33 -27.57 -24.95
C ILE A 75 -9.61 -28.34 -24.56
N VAL A 76 -10.53 -28.62 -25.47
CA VAL A 76 -11.72 -29.44 -25.21
C VAL A 76 -11.30 -30.84 -24.76
N GLU A 77 -10.45 -31.53 -25.52
CA GLU A 77 -9.90 -32.86 -25.17
C GLU A 77 -9.18 -32.87 -23.82
N LEU A 78 -8.37 -31.84 -23.54
CA LEU A 78 -7.71 -31.68 -22.25
C LEU A 78 -8.71 -31.58 -21.08
N TYR A 79 -9.91 -31.09 -21.32
CA TYR A 79 -10.96 -30.91 -20.31
C TYR A 79 -12.02 -32.04 -20.30
N GLU A 80 -12.20 -32.76 -21.39
CA GLU A 80 -13.06 -33.94 -21.46
C GLU A 80 -12.64 -35.03 -20.47
N ASN A 81 -13.62 -35.84 -20.05
CA ASN A 81 -13.45 -36.96 -19.13
C ASN A 81 -12.68 -36.65 -17.82
N SER A 82 -12.58 -35.37 -17.44
CA SER A 82 -11.88 -34.93 -16.22
C SER A 82 -12.55 -35.51 -14.98
N ARG A 83 -11.78 -36.21 -14.16
CA ARG A 83 -12.23 -36.80 -12.91
C ARG A 83 -11.54 -36.14 -11.72
N LEU A 84 -12.27 -35.96 -10.63
CA LEU A 84 -11.77 -35.47 -9.35
C LEU A 84 -11.78 -36.66 -8.39
N THR A 85 -10.60 -37.11 -7.98
CA THR A 85 -10.42 -38.03 -6.86
C THR A 85 -10.09 -37.27 -5.59
N TYR A 86 -10.74 -37.65 -4.48
CA TYR A 86 -10.46 -37.09 -3.15
C TYR A 86 -10.60 -38.17 -2.08
N GLN A 87 -9.82 -38.06 -1.00
CA GLN A 87 -9.88 -39.00 0.11
C GLN A 87 -10.64 -38.37 1.29
N TYR A 88 -11.61 -39.10 1.85
CA TYR A 88 -12.35 -38.70 3.03
C TYR A 88 -12.50 -39.88 3.99
N MET A 89 -12.08 -39.70 5.25
CA MET A 89 -12.07 -40.76 6.29
C MET A 89 -11.40 -42.06 5.82
N GLY A 90 -10.26 -41.94 5.13
CA GLY A 90 -9.48 -43.06 4.60
C GLY A 90 -10.02 -43.69 3.31
N LYS A 91 -11.24 -43.34 2.86
CA LYS A 91 -11.84 -43.85 1.62
C LYS A 91 -11.61 -42.89 0.47
N GLU A 92 -11.26 -43.42 -0.69
CA GLU A 92 -11.18 -42.66 -1.94
C GLU A 92 -12.56 -42.55 -2.59
N PHE A 93 -12.87 -41.35 -3.10
CA PHE A 93 -14.09 -41.03 -3.83
C PHE A 93 -13.70 -40.41 -5.17
N GLU A 94 -14.38 -40.83 -6.24
CA GLU A 94 -14.17 -40.34 -7.60
C GLU A 94 -15.47 -39.70 -8.11
N MET A 95 -15.37 -38.51 -8.70
CA MET A 95 -16.50 -37.84 -9.35
C MET A 95 -16.11 -37.23 -10.69
N VAL A 96 -17.01 -37.30 -11.67
CA VAL A 96 -16.79 -36.71 -13.00
C VAL A 96 -17.02 -35.20 -12.93
N SER A 97 -16.02 -34.43 -13.33
CA SER A 97 -16.07 -32.97 -13.35
C SER A 97 -16.57 -32.47 -14.71
N ASN A 98 -17.83 -32.02 -14.73
CA ASN A 98 -18.53 -31.52 -15.93
C ASN A 98 -18.56 -29.98 -16.04
N CYS A 99 -18.13 -29.28 -15.00
CA CYS A 99 -18.03 -27.82 -14.91
C CYS A 99 -16.62 -27.43 -14.45
N SER A 100 -16.38 -26.16 -14.11
CA SER A 100 -15.09 -25.64 -13.62
C SER A 100 -13.98 -25.55 -14.67
N VAL A 101 -12.99 -24.71 -14.37
CA VAL A 101 -11.63 -24.85 -14.91
C VAL A 101 -10.80 -25.80 -14.02
N LYS A 102 -9.67 -26.32 -14.50
CA LYS A 102 -8.82 -27.22 -13.69
C LYS A 102 -8.02 -26.43 -12.66
N GLN A 103 -8.30 -26.59 -11.36
CA GLN A 103 -7.47 -25.97 -10.31
C GLN A 103 -6.00 -26.43 -10.46
N GLY A 104 -5.06 -25.52 -10.26
CA GLY A 104 -3.62 -25.76 -10.48
C GLY A 104 -3.16 -25.87 -11.94
N GLY A 105 -4.06 -25.88 -12.93
CA GLY A 105 -3.70 -25.94 -14.35
C GLY A 105 -3.18 -24.61 -14.88
N CYS A 106 -2.01 -24.59 -15.53
CA CYS A 106 -1.36 -23.37 -16.04
C CYS A 106 -2.23 -22.53 -17.00
N LEU A 107 -3.15 -23.16 -17.74
CA LEU A 107 -4.05 -22.51 -18.68
C LEU A 107 -5.33 -21.97 -18.03
N SER A 108 -5.71 -22.51 -16.87
CA SER A 108 -7.00 -22.25 -16.19
C SER A 108 -7.22 -20.78 -15.81
N PRO A 109 -6.23 -20.02 -15.27
CA PRO A 109 -6.41 -18.61 -14.98
C PRO A 109 -6.66 -17.78 -16.24
N ARG A 110 -6.03 -18.16 -17.36
CA ARG A 110 -6.17 -17.47 -18.65
C ARG A 110 -7.54 -17.70 -19.27
N LEU A 111 -8.02 -18.95 -19.22
CA LEU A 111 -9.36 -19.35 -19.63
C LEU A 111 -10.43 -18.63 -18.81
N PHE A 112 -10.26 -18.55 -17.49
CA PHE A 112 -11.16 -17.81 -16.61
C PHE A 112 -11.21 -16.31 -16.95
N THR A 113 -10.06 -15.65 -17.06
CA THR A 113 -9.98 -14.21 -17.40
C THR A 113 -10.67 -13.91 -18.73
N LEU A 114 -10.50 -14.79 -19.72
CA LEU A 114 -11.10 -14.67 -21.05
C LEU A 114 -12.62 -14.86 -21.03
N LEU A 115 -13.15 -15.74 -20.18
CA LEU A 115 -14.60 -15.86 -19.96
C LEU A 115 -15.18 -14.63 -19.25
N ILE A 116 -14.49 -14.10 -18.23
CA ILE A 116 -14.92 -12.87 -17.54
C ILE A 116 -14.92 -11.68 -18.52
N GLN A 117 -13.90 -11.55 -19.39
CA GLN A 117 -13.90 -10.54 -20.45
C GLN A 117 -15.09 -10.72 -21.41
N PHE A 118 -15.38 -11.96 -21.82
CA PHE A 118 -16.52 -12.26 -22.69
C PHE A 118 -17.85 -11.80 -22.06
N VAL A 119 -18.06 -12.05 -20.77
CA VAL A 119 -19.26 -11.59 -20.05
C VAL A 119 -19.32 -10.06 -19.98
N LEU A 120 -18.20 -9.40 -19.66
CA LEU A 120 -18.12 -7.94 -19.57
C LEU A 120 -18.35 -7.24 -20.92
N ASP A 121 -17.83 -7.80 -22.02
CA ASP A 121 -18.01 -7.26 -23.37
C ASP A 121 -19.47 -7.38 -23.83
N HIS A 122 -20.16 -8.48 -23.49
CA HIS A 122 -21.57 -8.71 -23.84
C HIS A 122 -22.57 -8.00 -22.91
N ALA A 123 -22.13 -7.51 -21.74
CA ALA A 123 -22.97 -6.76 -20.82
C ALA A 123 -23.17 -5.28 -21.24
N ASP A 124 -22.41 -4.76 -22.20
CA ASP A 124 -22.41 -3.36 -22.66
C ASP A 124 -22.54 -2.33 -21.51
N LEU A 125 -21.48 -2.18 -20.73
CA LEU A 125 -21.44 -1.24 -19.60
C LEU A 125 -20.96 0.17 -19.99
N SER A 126 -20.51 0.33 -21.24
CA SER A 126 -19.70 1.45 -21.74
C SER A 126 -20.34 2.84 -21.52
N ASN A 127 -21.65 2.93 -21.71
CA ASN A 127 -22.41 4.18 -21.61
C ASN A 127 -22.83 4.54 -20.17
N LEU A 128 -22.71 3.61 -19.21
CA LEU A 128 -23.24 3.76 -17.85
C LEU A 128 -22.17 4.17 -16.82
N GLY A 129 -20.90 3.91 -17.14
CA GLY A 129 -19.76 4.17 -16.26
C GLY A 129 -19.55 5.64 -15.85
N PHE A 130 -18.64 5.91 -14.93
CA PHE A 130 -18.32 7.27 -14.47
C PHE A 130 -17.55 8.10 -15.52
N PRO A 131 -17.94 9.35 -15.81
CA PRO A 131 -17.31 10.16 -16.85
C PRO A 131 -15.94 10.75 -16.45
N LEU A 132 -14.90 10.43 -17.23
CA LEU A 132 -13.53 10.93 -17.08
C LEU A 132 -13.30 12.17 -17.97
N ASN A 133 -14.12 13.20 -17.80
CA ASN A 133 -14.06 14.42 -18.61
C ASN A 133 -12.97 15.39 -18.14
N ASP A 134 -12.06 15.76 -19.05
CA ASP A 134 -11.10 16.84 -18.85
C ASP A 134 -11.76 18.21 -18.99
N ARG A 135 -12.06 18.87 -17.86
CA ARG A 135 -12.66 20.22 -17.82
C ARG A 135 -11.73 21.33 -18.32
N SER A 136 -10.45 21.06 -18.59
CA SER A 136 -9.49 22.06 -19.09
C SER A 136 -9.47 22.19 -20.62
N LYS A 137 -10.07 21.25 -21.36
CA LYS A 137 -10.05 21.21 -22.83
C LYS A 137 -11.39 21.64 -23.43
N MET A 138 -11.35 22.45 -24.49
CA MET A 138 -12.55 22.92 -25.24
C MET A 138 -13.37 21.80 -25.91
N LYS A 139 -12.89 20.55 -25.92
CA LYS A 139 -13.67 19.37 -26.33
C LYS A 139 -13.56 18.31 -25.25
N PRO A 140 -14.67 17.86 -24.63
CA PRO A 140 -14.63 16.73 -23.73
C PRO A 140 -14.30 15.46 -24.52
N ALA A 141 -13.27 14.73 -24.10
CA ALA A 141 -13.10 13.35 -24.52
C ALA A 141 -14.17 12.53 -23.77
N ASN A 142 -15.15 11.98 -24.48
CA ASN A 142 -16.27 11.21 -23.90
C ASN A 142 -15.81 9.82 -23.44
N ILE A 143 -14.88 9.80 -22.48
CA ILE A 143 -14.28 8.60 -21.89
C ILE A 143 -15.03 8.32 -20.59
N ARG A 144 -15.54 7.09 -20.42
CA ARG A 144 -16.22 6.65 -19.21
C ARG A 144 -15.51 5.42 -18.64
N LEU A 145 -15.35 5.39 -17.31
CA LEU A 145 -14.88 4.24 -16.56
C LEU A 145 -16.08 3.50 -15.98
N ASP A 146 -16.41 2.38 -16.60
CA ASP A 146 -17.46 1.43 -16.22
C ASP A 146 -16.99 0.46 -15.13
N TYR A 147 -15.84 -0.18 -15.32
CA TYR A 147 -15.33 -1.16 -14.37
C TYR A 147 -13.80 -1.19 -14.26
N LEU A 148 -13.34 -1.73 -13.13
CA LEU A 148 -11.99 -2.21 -12.90
C LEU A 148 -12.09 -3.67 -12.46
N ALA A 149 -11.35 -4.57 -13.09
CA ALA A 149 -11.38 -6.00 -12.81
C ALA A 149 -9.97 -6.55 -12.56
N TYR A 150 -9.85 -7.47 -11.62
CA TYR A 150 -8.65 -8.25 -11.33
C TYR A 150 -9.06 -9.69 -11.10
N ALA A 151 -8.97 -10.52 -12.14
CA ALA A 151 -9.46 -11.90 -12.13
C ALA A 151 -10.96 -11.96 -11.76
N ASP A 152 -11.26 -12.47 -10.57
CA ASP A 152 -12.58 -12.60 -9.95
C ASP A 152 -13.03 -11.34 -9.18
N ASP A 153 -12.13 -10.48 -8.73
CA ASP A 153 -12.50 -9.19 -8.15
C ASP A 153 -12.95 -8.22 -9.25
N ILE A 154 -14.20 -7.71 -9.18
CA ILE A 154 -14.68 -6.66 -10.10
C ILE A 154 -15.30 -5.51 -9.33
N VAL A 155 -14.95 -4.28 -9.70
CA VAL A 155 -15.53 -3.04 -9.17
C VAL A 155 -16.25 -2.32 -10.29
N PHE A 156 -17.56 -2.09 -10.14
CA PHE A 156 -18.34 -1.22 -11.02
C PHE A 156 -18.34 0.21 -10.49
N VAL A 157 -18.26 1.17 -11.41
CA VAL A 157 -18.07 2.59 -11.12
C VAL A 157 -19.08 3.41 -11.92
N ALA A 158 -19.92 4.20 -11.26
CA ALA A 158 -20.95 5.00 -11.91
C ALA A 158 -21.14 6.38 -11.27
N GLU A 159 -21.75 7.30 -12.03
CA GLU A 159 -22.16 8.63 -11.56
C GLU A 159 -23.50 8.66 -10.81
N SER A 160 -24.25 7.55 -10.82
CA SER A 160 -25.52 7.42 -10.11
C SER A 160 -25.78 5.98 -9.66
N THR A 161 -26.59 5.81 -8.60
CA THR A 161 -27.08 4.50 -8.17
C THR A 161 -27.90 3.79 -9.24
N SER A 162 -28.69 4.54 -10.02
CA SER A 162 -29.51 4.00 -11.12
C SER A 162 -28.67 3.38 -12.23
N ASN A 163 -27.59 4.07 -12.65
CA ASN A 163 -26.65 3.51 -13.63
C ASN A 163 -25.95 2.27 -13.06
N LEU A 164 -25.53 2.31 -11.79
CA LEU A 164 -24.85 1.21 -11.14
C LEU A 164 -25.74 -0.03 -11.03
N GLN A 165 -27.02 0.14 -10.67
CA GLN A 165 -27.99 -0.96 -10.66
C GLN A 165 -28.19 -1.54 -12.06
N LEU A 166 -28.36 -0.70 -13.09
CA LEU A 166 -28.50 -1.16 -14.47
C LEU A 166 -27.25 -1.92 -14.97
N MET A 167 -26.06 -1.54 -14.53
CA MET A 167 -24.82 -2.27 -14.81
C MET A 167 -24.81 -3.64 -14.12
N LEU A 168 -25.27 -3.74 -12.87
CA LEU A 168 -25.42 -5.01 -12.16
C LEU A 168 -26.45 -5.93 -12.83
N ASP A 169 -27.60 -5.37 -13.24
CA ASP A 169 -28.68 -6.12 -13.89
C ASP A 169 -28.19 -6.70 -15.23
N ARG A 170 -27.60 -5.86 -16.10
CA ARG A 170 -26.99 -6.28 -17.38
C ARG A 170 -25.91 -7.34 -17.18
N PHE A 171 -25.01 -7.12 -16.23
CA PHE A 171 -23.92 -8.07 -15.96
C PHE A 171 -24.47 -9.41 -15.47
N THR A 172 -25.42 -9.40 -14.54
CA THR A 172 -26.03 -10.62 -13.97
C THR A 172 -26.84 -11.38 -15.02
N GLU A 173 -27.52 -10.70 -15.95
CA GLU A 173 -28.24 -11.33 -17.06
C GLU A 173 -27.29 -12.11 -18.00
N VAL A 174 -26.07 -11.63 -18.23
CA VAL A 174 -25.06 -12.31 -19.04
C VAL A 174 -24.30 -13.37 -18.22
N ALA A 175 -23.92 -13.06 -16.99
CA ALA A 175 -23.18 -13.94 -16.09
C ALA A 175 -23.97 -15.20 -15.71
N SER A 176 -25.27 -15.07 -15.46
CA SER A 176 -26.16 -16.21 -15.15
C SER A 176 -26.25 -17.22 -16.30
N LYS A 177 -26.24 -16.76 -17.57
CA LYS A 177 -26.18 -17.63 -18.75
C LYS A 177 -24.88 -18.44 -18.77
N ALA A 178 -23.76 -17.85 -18.32
CA ALA A 178 -22.46 -18.52 -18.19
C ALA A 178 -22.28 -19.36 -16.90
N THR A 179 -23.35 -19.54 -16.09
CA THR A 179 -23.39 -20.18 -14.76
C THR A 179 -22.45 -19.55 -13.73
N ILE A 180 -22.31 -18.22 -13.75
CA ILE A 180 -21.54 -17.45 -12.77
C ILE A 180 -22.52 -16.86 -11.73
N ASP A 181 -22.53 -17.45 -10.52
CA ASP A 181 -23.30 -16.96 -9.35
C ASP A 181 -22.64 -15.67 -8.78
N ALA A 182 -22.97 -14.52 -9.35
CA ALA A 182 -22.54 -13.21 -8.86
C ALA A 182 -23.48 -12.70 -7.73
N VAL A 183 -23.18 -13.01 -6.46
CA VAL A 183 -24.00 -12.52 -5.32
C VAL A 183 -23.17 -12.19 -4.07
N LYS A 184 -22.67 -10.94 -4.02
CA LYS A 184 -23.14 -9.94 -3.05
C LYS A 184 -22.61 -8.55 -3.45
N PRO A 185 -23.46 -7.57 -3.79
CA PRO A 185 -22.98 -6.22 -4.03
C PRO A 185 -22.55 -5.58 -2.71
N LEU A 186 -21.24 -5.40 -2.52
CA LEU A 186 -20.73 -4.54 -1.45
C LEU A 186 -20.83 -3.09 -1.94
N ALA A 187 -21.96 -2.44 -1.64
CA ALA A 187 -22.26 -1.09 -2.09
C ALA A 187 -21.73 -0.05 -1.08
N GLU A 188 -20.60 0.57 -1.40
CA GLU A 188 -20.17 1.79 -0.70
C GLU A 188 -20.78 3.01 -1.40
N THR A 189 -21.64 3.72 -0.67
CA THR A 189 -22.15 5.04 -1.07
C THR A 189 -21.67 6.10 -0.09
N ASN A 190 -21.27 7.27 -0.62
CA ASN A 190 -20.84 8.45 0.16
C ASN A 190 -21.86 8.96 1.20
N LYS A 191 -23.04 8.34 1.30
CA LYS A 191 -24.08 8.71 2.28
C LYS A 191 -23.62 8.50 3.73
N ALA A 192 -22.90 7.42 4.03
CA ALA A 192 -22.39 7.14 5.38
C ALA A 192 -21.37 8.20 5.83
N GLN A 193 -20.39 8.53 4.99
CA GLN A 193 -19.42 9.59 5.27
C GLN A 193 -20.08 10.98 5.40
N LYS A 194 -21.16 11.23 4.65
CA LYS A 194 -21.91 12.50 4.72
C LYS A 194 -22.67 12.65 6.04
N GLU A 195 -23.28 11.59 6.55
CA GLU A 195 -23.97 11.58 7.85
C GLU A 195 -22.99 11.70 9.03
N GLU A 196 -21.77 11.15 8.90
CA GLU A 196 -20.70 11.28 9.89
C GLU A 196 -20.07 12.68 9.89
N LEU A 197 -19.83 13.26 8.71
CA LEU A 197 -19.36 14.66 8.56
C LEU A 197 -20.37 15.69 9.09
N ILE A 198 -21.68 15.48 8.87
CA ILE A 198 -22.72 16.38 9.40
C ILE A 198 -22.73 16.40 10.94
N LYS A 199 -22.51 15.25 11.60
CA LYS A 199 -22.35 15.20 13.06
C LYS A 199 -21.12 15.98 13.52
N ILE A 200 -19.99 15.82 12.82
CA ILE A 200 -18.72 16.51 13.14
C ILE A 200 -18.83 18.03 12.92
N GLU A 201 -19.62 18.50 11.94
CA GLU A 201 -19.87 19.94 11.74
C GLU A 201 -20.84 20.50 12.80
N GLN A 202 -21.86 19.74 13.22
CA GLN A 202 -22.75 20.15 14.32
C GLN A 202 -22.04 20.22 15.68
N GLU A 203 -21.12 19.30 15.98
CA GLU A 203 -20.29 19.37 17.19
C GLU A 203 -19.33 20.58 17.16
N LYS A 204 -18.82 20.96 15.97
CA LYS A 204 -17.98 22.16 15.81
C LYS A 204 -18.75 23.46 16.03
N GLU A 205 -20.01 23.57 15.62
CA GLU A 205 -20.82 24.76 15.89
C GLU A 205 -21.17 24.91 17.38
N MET A 206 -21.45 23.81 18.10
CA MET A 206 -21.57 23.85 19.57
C MET A 206 -20.28 24.35 20.25
N LEU A 207 -19.13 23.76 19.89
CA LEU A 207 -17.83 24.15 20.46
C LEU A 207 -17.44 25.59 20.12
N ALA A 208 -17.83 26.11 18.95
CA ALA A 208 -17.64 27.52 18.61
C ALA A 208 -18.48 28.45 19.49
N THR A 209 -19.69 28.01 19.87
CA THR A 209 -20.60 28.78 20.72
C THR A 209 -20.10 28.85 22.17
N GLU A 210 -19.61 27.74 22.74
CA GLU A 210 -18.99 27.74 24.08
C GLU A 210 -17.72 28.62 24.15
N ASN A 211 -16.86 28.57 23.11
CA ASN A 211 -15.67 29.41 23.04
C ASN A 211 -16.00 30.93 22.95
N SER A 212 -17.18 31.29 22.43
CA SER A 212 -17.63 32.69 22.38
C SER A 212 -18.00 33.24 23.77
N ALA A 213 -18.53 32.39 24.67
CA ALA A 213 -18.86 32.77 26.03
C ALA A 213 -17.59 33.03 26.86
N LEU A 214 -16.60 32.13 26.77
CA LEU A 214 -15.28 32.27 27.40
C LEU A 214 -14.52 33.52 26.95
N LEU A 215 -14.79 34.03 25.74
CA LEU A 215 -14.17 35.27 25.25
C LEU A 215 -14.65 36.52 26.01
N SER A 216 -15.89 36.52 26.50
CA SER A 216 -16.47 37.67 27.21
C SER A 216 -15.91 37.81 28.64
N GLU A 217 -15.67 36.68 29.32
CA GLU A 217 -15.03 36.62 30.64
C GLU A 217 -13.56 37.09 30.59
N ASN A 218 -12.84 36.74 29.51
CA ASN A 218 -11.46 37.14 29.29
C ASN A 218 -11.27 38.65 28.99
N MET A 219 -12.31 39.38 28.54
CA MET A 219 -12.20 40.84 28.38
C MET A 219 -12.11 41.56 29.73
N ASN A 220 -12.92 41.16 30.71
CA ASN A 220 -13.01 41.80 32.02
C ASN A 220 -11.68 41.70 32.82
N LEU A 221 -10.94 40.60 32.64
CA LEU A 221 -9.58 40.42 33.19
C LEU A 221 -8.53 41.32 32.50
N ARG A 222 -8.74 41.67 31.23
CA ARG A 222 -7.79 42.47 30.42
C ARG A 222 -7.79 43.94 30.83
N ASP A 223 -8.95 44.48 31.18
CA ASP A 223 -9.08 45.87 31.62
C ASP A 223 -8.41 46.09 32.99
N GLN A 224 -8.53 45.12 33.91
CA GLN A 224 -7.83 45.12 35.20
C GLN A 224 -6.30 45.06 35.06
N LEU A 225 -5.81 44.33 34.04
CA LEU A 225 -4.38 44.22 33.77
C LEU A 225 -3.80 45.51 33.14
N THR A 226 -4.60 46.19 32.31
CA THR A 226 -4.19 47.40 31.58
C THR A 226 -3.92 48.57 32.53
N ALA A 227 -4.78 48.79 33.52
CA ALA A 227 -4.57 49.79 34.57
C ALA A 227 -3.27 49.59 35.39
N LYS A 228 -2.75 48.36 35.44
CA LYS A 228 -1.52 48.00 36.16
C LYS A 228 -0.25 48.24 35.33
N ILE A 229 -0.37 48.23 34.01
CA ILE A 229 0.72 48.46 33.05
C ILE A 229 1.07 49.96 32.97
N GLU A 230 0.08 50.85 33.06
CA GLU A 230 0.29 52.31 33.03
C GLU A 230 1.15 52.83 34.21
N CYS A 231 1.15 52.13 35.34
CA CYS A 231 2.02 52.44 36.47
C CYS A 231 3.51 52.14 36.16
N LEU A 232 3.77 51.05 35.44
CA LEU A 232 5.12 50.52 35.15
C LEU A 232 5.80 51.19 33.94
N THR A 233 5.05 51.91 33.09
CA THR A 233 5.61 52.64 31.94
C THR A 233 6.42 53.87 32.34
N SER A 234 6.31 54.33 33.59
CA SER A 234 7.11 55.45 34.12
C SER A 234 8.60 55.12 34.29
N GLU A 235 8.95 53.86 34.55
CA GLU A 235 10.33 53.42 34.81
C GLU A 235 11.13 53.12 33.51
N ASN A 236 10.45 52.79 32.42
CA ASN A 236 11.07 52.21 31.21
C ASN A 236 11.75 53.22 30.25
N LYS A 237 12.11 54.41 30.73
CA LYS A 237 12.92 55.40 29.97
C LYS A 237 14.33 54.89 29.56
N ILE A 238 14.79 53.80 30.17
CA ILE A 238 16.11 53.17 29.93
C ILE A 238 16.09 52.28 28.65
N LEU A 239 14.95 51.70 28.27
CA LEU A 239 14.84 50.77 27.13
C LEU A 239 15.05 51.41 25.75
N LYS A 240 15.20 52.74 25.65
CA LYS A 240 15.40 53.44 24.37
C LYS A 240 16.69 53.08 23.63
N LYS A 241 17.67 52.41 24.28
CA LYS A 241 18.87 51.86 23.62
C LYS A 241 18.67 50.47 23.00
N GLN A 242 17.55 49.81 23.25
CA GLN A 242 17.31 48.42 22.82
C GLN A 242 16.73 48.36 21.40
N VAL A 243 15.97 49.38 21.00
CA VAL A 243 15.32 49.50 19.68
C VAL A 243 16.35 49.48 18.52
N GLU A 244 17.55 50.02 18.71
CA GLU A 244 18.64 50.00 17.72
C GLU A 244 19.27 48.59 17.50
N ALA A 245 18.95 47.62 18.37
CA ALA A 245 19.29 46.21 18.17
C ALA A 245 18.19 45.48 17.39
N ASP A 246 16.92 45.85 17.59
CA ASP A 246 15.76 45.18 16.98
C ASP A 246 15.68 45.42 15.45
N GLU A 247 16.13 46.57 14.94
CA GLU A 247 16.22 46.79 13.48
C GLU A 247 17.23 45.84 12.79
N ARG A 248 18.30 45.45 13.50
CA ARG A 248 19.25 44.43 13.03
C ARG A 248 18.61 43.03 13.07
N LEU A 249 17.77 42.79 14.08
CA LEU A 249 17.00 41.56 14.22
C LEU A 249 15.94 41.42 13.11
N ILE A 250 15.25 42.50 12.74
CA ILE A 250 14.27 42.52 11.63
C ILE A 250 14.95 42.19 10.30
N THR A 251 16.15 42.73 10.05
CA THR A 251 16.93 42.43 8.85
C THR A 251 17.34 40.94 8.81
N SER A 252 17.76 40.39 9.95
CA SER A 252 18.03 38.95 10.11
C SER A 252 16.77 38.09 9.93
N LEU A 253 15.62 38.53 10.45
CA LEU A 253 14.34 37.83 10.31
C LEU A 253 13.85 37.80 8.87
N GLN A 254 14.01 38.88 8.08
CA GLN A 254 13.71 38.86 6.63
C GLN A 254 14.59 37.87 5.86
N GLN A 255 15.86 37.73 6.26
CA GLN A 255 16.77 36.73 5.71
C GLN A 255 16.35 35.31 6.12
N THR A 256 15.93 35.14 7.38
CA THR A 256 15.39 33.89 7.95
C THR A 256 14.05 33.49 7.30
N VAL A 257 13.19 34.44 6.93
CA VAL A 257 11.94 34.21 6.19
C VAL A 257 12.23 33.71 4.77
N LYS A 258 13.21 34.29 4.07
CA LYS A 258 13.69 33.74 2.77
C LYS A 258 14.29 32.33 2.89
N GLU A 259 14.89 31.99 4.03
CA GLU A 259 15.27 30.61 4.33
C GLU A 259 14.08 29.73 4.70
N TYR A 260 13.04 30.28 5.33
CA TYR A 260 11.80 29.57 5.65
C TYR A 260 11.00 29.25 4.39
N GLU A 261 10.86 30.18 3.43
CA GLU A 261 10.28 29.92 2.10
C GLU A 261 11.07 28.85 1.33
N LYS A 262 12.42 28.83 1.47
CA LYS A 262 13.27 27.74 0.96
C LYS A 262 13.07 26.42 1.73
N LYS A 263 12.76 26.46 3.03
CA LYS A 263 12.39 25.29 3.84
C LYS A 263 10.97 24.80 3.53
N GLU A 264 10.06 25.68 3.12
CA GLU A 264 8.68 25.37 2.76
C GLU A 264 8.62 24.71 1.38
N LYS A 265 9.34 25.25 0.38
CA LYS A 265 9.64 24.55 -0.88
C LYS A 265 10.50 23.28 -0.73
N ARG A 266 11.08 23.04 0.45
CA ARG A 266 11.66 21.74 0.85
C ARG A 266 10.65 20.84 1.57
N LYS A 267 9.62 21.39 2.22
CA LYS A 267 8.50 20.69 2.87
C LYS A 267 7.54 20.09 1.85
N GLU A 268 7.11 20.87 0.84
CA GLU A 268 6.33 20.37 -0.31
C GLU A 268 7.07 19.21 -1.03
N LYS A 269 8.39 19.34 -1.20
CA LYS A 269 9.24 18.28 -1.73
C LYS A 269 9.33 17.05 -0.82
N LYS A 270 9.25 17.24 0.50
CA LYS A 270 9.25 16.15 1.48
C LYS A 270 7.91 15.41 1.48
N GLU A 271 6.80 16.10 1.27
CA GLU A 271 5.46 15.53 1.13
C GLU A 271 5.29 14.77 -0.20
N HIS A 272 5.80 15.32 -1.31
CA HIS A 272 5.89 14.58 -2.58
C HIS A 272 6.79 13.34 -2.48
N LEU A 273 7.89 13.41 -1.72
CA LEU A 273 8.76 12.25 -1.47
C LEU A 273 8.08 11.21 -0.57
N LEU A 274 7.30 11.64 0.42
CA LEU A 274 6.48 10.77 1.27
C LEU A 274 5.39 10.05 0.46
N LEU A 275 4.82 10.71 -0.56
CA LEU A 275 3.96 10.05 -1.54
C LEU A 275 4.72 8.96 -2.30
N LEU A 276 5.88 9.26 -2.87
CA LEU A 276 6.65 8.29 -3.67
C LEU A 276 7.08 7.05 -2.85
N GLN A 277 7.50 7.25 -1.60
CA GLN A 277 7.84 6.14 -0.69
C GLN A 277 6.62 5.32 -0.25
N LYS A 278 5.41 5.91 -0.24
CA LYS A 278 4.14 5.22 0.06
C LYS A 278 3.66 4.31 -1.09
N TYR A 279 4.24 4.41 -2.27
CA TYR A 279 3.83 3.69 -3.49
C TYR A 279 4.90 2.76 -4.09
N HIS A 280 5.98 2.43 -3.37
CA HIS A 280 6.96 1.39 -3.73
C HIS A 280 7.59 1.49 -5.14
N LEU A 281 7.79 2.70 -5.68
CA LEU A 281 8.44 2.93 -6.99
C LEU A 281 9.99 2.79 -6.95
N GLU A 282 10.56 2.06 -5.99
CA GLU A 282 12.00 2.02 -5.75
C GLU A 282 12.72 0.79 -6.32
N ASP A 283 12.03 -0.34 -6.50
CA ASP A 283 12.65 -1.63 -6.85
C ASP A 283 12.36 -2.08 -8.30
N ASN A 284 13.16 -1.56 -9.26
CA ASN A 284 13.78 -2.28 -10.40
C ASN A 284 14.30 -1.30 -11.48
N LEU A 285 15.62 -1.13 -11.54
CA LEU A 285 16.24 0.17 -11.87
C LEU A 285 16.58 0.48 -13.35
N VAL A 286 16.08 -0.29 -14.33
CA VAL A 286 16.34 -0.02 -15.76
C VAL A 286 15.06 0.23 -16.58
N GLY A 287 14.00 -0.54 -16.35
CA GLY A 287 12.71 -0.35 -17.04
C GLY A 287 11.94 0.88 -16.53
N LEU A 288 11.89 1.07 -15.20
CA LEU A 288 11.05 2.06 -14.55
C LEU A 288 11.43 3.51 -14.88
N ASN A 289 12.73 3.80 -15.05
CA ASN A 289 13.20 5.15 -15.41
C ASN A 289 12.60 5.63 -16.74
N LYS A 290 12.45 4.74 -17.74
CA LYS A 290 11.80 5.09 -19.02
C LYS A 290 10.29 5.33 -18.86
N GLN A 291 9.63 4.64 -17.94
CA GLN A 291 8.20 4.85 -17.67
C GLN A 291 7.95 6.14 -16.88
N TYR A 292 8.78 6.42 -15.88
CA TYR A 292 8.79 7.68 -15.14
C TYR A 292 9.08 8.87 -16.07
N ASP A 293 10.09 8.78 -16.94
CA ASP A 293 10.38 9.84 -17.91
C ASP A 293 9.25 10.02 -18.93
N ARG A 294 8.59 8.95 -19.40
CA ARG A 294 7.39 9.08 -20.25
C ARG A 294 6.25 9.79 -19.52
N LEU A 295 5.97 9.41 -18.27
CA LEU A 295 4.93 10.06 -17.45
C LEU A 295 5.27 11.54 -17.23
N ARG A 296 6.49 11.83 -16.79
CA ARG A 296 7.02 13.18 -16.59
C ARG A 296 6.96 14.03 -17.86
N ASN A 297 7.33 13.48 -19.00
CA ASN A 297 7.28 14.18 -20.28
C ASN A 297 5.83 14.42 -20.72
N ALA A 298 4.94 13.44 -20.61
CA ALA A 298 3.51 13.62 -20.89
C ALA A 298 2.88 14.72 -20.02
N PHE A 299 3.17 14.76 -18.71
CA PHE A 299 2.72 15.86 -17.85
C PHE A 299 3.36 17.20 -18.23
N THR A 300 4.63 17.22 -18.65
CA THR A 300 5.32 18.44 -19.12
C THR A 300 4.73 18.95 -20.44
N GLU A 301 4.36 18.06 -21.36
CA GLU A 301 3.65 18.37 -22.62
C GLU A 301 2.23 18.92 -22.37
N ILE A 302 1.58 18.49 -21.28
CA ILE A 302 0.30 19.04 -20.80
C ILE A 302 0.51 20.33 -19.97
N GLY A 303 1.75 20.85 -19.88
CA GLY A 303 2.09 22.13 -19.24
C GLY A 303 2.45 22.05 -17.75
N TYR A 304 2.49 20.85 -17.16
CA TYR A 304 2.68 20.63 -15.73
C TYR A 304 4.04 20.00 -15.39
N ASN A 305 5.00 20.81 -14.92
CA ASN A 305 6.34 20.36 -14.53
C ASN A 305 6.38 19.87 -13.06
N ILE A 306 5.56 18.86 -12.74
CA ILE A 306 5.35 18.33 -11.38
C ILE A 306 6.49 17.40 -10.95
N PHE A 307 7.03 16.63 -11.89
CA PHE A 307 7.96 15.53 -11.59
C PHE A 307 9.45 15.98 -11.67
N PRO A 308 10.29 15.72 -10.64
CA PRO A 308 11.71 16.05 -10.69
C PRO A 308 12.47 15.22 -11.72
N CYS A 309 13.52 15.82 -12.30
CA CYS A 309 14.40 15.16 -13.28
C CYS A 309 15.17 13.98 -12.64
N PRO A 310 15.31 12.82 -13.33
CA PRO A 310 16.06 11.67 -12.82
C PRO A 310 17.50 11.99 -12.40
N LEU A 311 18.18 12.93 -13.08
CA LEU A 311 19.53 13.35 -12.67
C LEU A 311 19.55 14.01 -11.28
N LYS A 312 18.50 14.77 -10.93
CA LYS A 312 18.34 15.38 -9.60
C LYS A 312 17.94 14.34 -8.55
N MET A 313 17.11 13.36 -8.92
CA MET A 313 16.78 12.22 -8.06
C MET A 313 18.01 11.36 -7.78
N ASN A 314 18.82 11.04 -8.79
CA ASN A 314 20.03 10.24 -8.66
C ASN A 314 21.18 10.99 -7.97
N ALA A 315 21.19 12.33 -7.99
CA ALA A 315 22.07 13.13 -7.13
C ALA A 315 21.63 13.10 -5.67
N PHE A 316 20.32 13.11 -5.40
CA PHE A 316 19.76 13.00 -4.05
C PHE A 316 19.89 11.58 -3.47
N LYS A 317 19.64 10.54 -4.27
CA LYS A 317 19.87 9.13 -3.91
C LYS A 317 21.35 8.89 -3.56
N ARG A 318 22.29 9.36 -4.39
CA ARG A 318 23.73 9.33 -4.04
C ARG A 318 24.07 10.10 -2.75
N GLY A 319 23.27 11.11 -2.38
CA GLY A 319 23.38 11.78 -1.08
C GLY A 319 22.87 10.98 0.11
N MET A 320 21.98 9.99 -0.09
CA MET A 320 21.47 9.08 0.94
C MET A 320 22.22 7.73 0.98
N GLU A 321 22.70 7.26 -0.18
CA GLU A 321 23.43 5.99 -0.35
C GLU A 321 24.82 6.01 0.30
N ASN A 322 25.41 7.20 0.52
CA ASN A 322 26.75 7.38 1.07
C ASN A 322 26.90 7.08 2.59
N GLY A 323 25.97 6.36 3.23
CA GLY A 323 26.11 6.03 4.65
C GLY A 323 25.10 5.07 5.30
N ILE A 324 23.92 4.83 4.71
CA ILE A 324 22.83 4.08 5.38
C ILE A 324 22.90 2.56 5.12
N ILE A 325 23.43 2.12 3.98
CA ILE A 325 23.51 0.69 3.60
C ILE A 325 24.96 0.37 3.23
N LYS A 326 25.54 -0.65 3.85
CA LYS A 326 26.87 -1.16 3.55
C LYS A 326 26.77 -2.49 2.82
N LYS A 327 27.49 -2.61 1.71
CA LYS A 327 27.69 -3.87 0.99
C LYS A 327 28.96 -4.55 1.52
N GLN A 328 28.88 -5.84 1.76
CA GLN A 328 30.00 -6.64 2.26
C GLN A 328 29.85 -8.08 1.77
N ILE A 329 30.96 -8.71 1.42
CA ILE A 329 31.00 -10.17 1.23
C ILE A 329 31.37 -10.76 2.59
N PHE A 330 30.55 -11.67 3.08
CA PHE A 330 30.84 -12.46 4.27
C PHE A 330 31.32 -13.85 3.86
N THR A 331 32.04 -14.53 4.74
CA THR A 331 32.46 -15.91 4.54
C THR A 331 31.83 -16.76 5.64
N ASN A 332 31.11 -17.83 5.28
CA ASN A 332 30.49 -18.71 6.26
C ASN A 332 31.49 -19.77 6.80
N ALA A 333 31.02 -20.60 7.73
CA ALA A 333 31.83 -21.68 8.33
C ALA A 333 32.24 -22.81 7.35
N LYS A 334 31.81 -22.74 6.08
CA LYS A 334 32.20 -23.66 4.98
C LYS A 334 33.11 -22.99 3.94
N GLU A 335 33.62 -21.80 4.24
CA GLU A 335 34.42 -20.98 3.33
C GLU A 335 33.67 -20.47 2.08
N GLU A 336 32.33 -20.53 2.08
CA GLU A 336 31.50 -20.00 0.99
C GLU A 336 31.38 -18.46 1.10
N GLU A 337 31.60 -17.75 -0.01
CA GLU A 337 31.39 -16.30 -0.10
C GLU A 337 29.91 -15.95 -0.22
N ILE A 338 29.46 -15.01 0.61
CA ILE A 338 28.07 -14.58 0.73
C ILE A 338 27.98 -13.07 0.48
N PRO A 339 27.73 -12.64 -0.77
CA PRO A 339 27.44 -11.24 -1.10
C PRO A 339 26.21 -10.75 -0.34
N SER A 340 26.40 -9.72 0.47
CA SER A 340 25.39 -9.19 1.41
C SER A 340 25.30 -7.68 1.39
N ALA A 341 24.14 -7.15 1.74
CA ALA A 341 23.91 -5.74 2.01
C ALA A 341 23.10 -5.59 3.31
N TYR A 342 23.54 -4.69 4.19
CA TYR A 342 22.94 -4.49 5.51
C TYR A 342 22.87 -3.01 5.87
N VAL A 343 21.89 -2.65 6.71
CA VAL A 343 21.74 -1.28 7.24
C VAL A 343 22.84 -0.99 8.26
N THR A 344 23.52 0.15 8.13
CA THR A 344 24.68 0.53 8.96
C THR A 344 24.30 0.97 10.37
N ASN A 345 23.20 1.73 10.52
CA ASN A 345 22.68 2.22 11.80
C ASN A 345 21.21 1.81 11.94
N VAL A 346 20.98 0.66 12.57
CA VAL A 346 19.63 0.09 12.75
C VAL A 346 18.89 0.76 13.91
N VAL A 347 19.62 1.23 14.93
CA VAL A 347 19.04 1.96 16.07
C VAL A 347 18.37 3.24 15.58
N GLU A 348 19.06 4.07 14.79
CA GLU A 348 18.47 5.30 14.23
C GLU A 348 17.26 5.00 13.32
N LEU A 349 17.33 3.95 12.51
CA LEU A 349 16.22 3.49 11.68
C LEU A 349 14.99 3.13 12.52
N LEU A 350 15.17 2.33 13.58
CA LEU A 350 14.11 1.89 14.47
C LEU A 350 13.54 3.03 15.31
N THR A 351 14.38 3.82 15.99
CA THR A 351 13.95 4.96 16.81
C THR A 351 13.09 5.93 16.02
N LYS A 352 13.49 6.25 14.79
CA LYS A 352 12.70 7.09 13.88
C LYS A 352 11.39 6.42 13.49
N ARG A 353 11.41 5.14 13.11
CA ARG A 353 10.23 4.36 12.72
C ARG A 353 9.21 4.24 13.85
N ILE A 354 9.66 4.01 15.09
CA ILE A 354 8.83 3.91 16.29
C ILE A 354 8.16 5.26 16.57
N ASN A 355 8.91 6.36 16.51
CA ASN A 355 8.38 7.72 16.66
C ASN A 355 7.35 8.08 15.58
N ASP A 356 7.58 7.69 14.31
CA ASP A 356 6.61 7.89 13.22
C ASP A 356 5.33 7.05 13.41
N LEU A 357 5.44 5.83 13.96
CA LEU A 357 4.30 4.96 14.28
C LEU A 357 3.50 5.45 15.49
N TYR A 358 4.17 6.03 16.48
CA TYR A 358 3.52 6.68 17.63
C TYR A 358 2.72 7.91 17.19
N LYS A 359 3.35 8.82 16.44
CA LYS A 359 2.71 10.05 15.92
C LYS A 359 1.56 9.80 14.95
N SER A 360 1.51 8.62 14.34
CA SER A 360 0.37 8.19 13.50
C SER A 360 -0.66 7.34 14.25
N ASN A 361 -0.56 7.24 15.59
CA ASN A 361 -1.43 6.50 16.50
C ASN A 361 -1.57 4.99 16.15
N LYS A 362 -0.47 4.36 15.74
CA LYS A 362 -0.43 2.94 15.30
C LYS A 362 0.42 2.03 16.17
N LEU A 363 1.44 2.59 16.84
CA LEU A 363 2.38 1.84 17.67
C LEU A 363 1.68 1.17 18.87
N SER A 364 1.86 -0.14 19.07
CA SER A 364 1.35 -0.82 20.27
C SER A 364 2.34 -0.76 21.42
N LEU A 365 2.00 -0.03 22.48
CA LEU A 365 2.74 0.01 23.75
C LEU A 365 2.25 -1.05 24.74
N SER A 366 2.15 -2.30 24.32
CA SER A 366 1.62 -3.38 25.17
C SER A 366 2.53 -3.63 26.37
N ARG A 367 1.94 -3.65 27.58
CA ARG A 367 2.65 -3.73 28.87
C ARG A 367 3.68 -2.60 29.07
N ASN A 368 3.41 -1.42 28.50
CA ASN A 368 4.29 -0.25 28.56
C ASN A 368 5.68 -0.48 27.92
N ALA A 369 5.74 -1.32 26.87
CA ALA A 369 6.95 -1.69 26.15
C ALA A 369 6.71 -1.67 24.63
N VAL A 370 7.79 -1.48 23.85
CA VAL A 370 7.79 -1.60 22.39
C VAL A 370 8.24 -3.01 21.99
N ASP A 371 7.33 -3.82 21.46
CA ASP A 371 7.67 -5.14 20.93
C ASP A 371 8.16 -5.05 19.47
N ILE A 372 9.32 -5.63 19.18
CA ILE A 372 9.93 -5.71 17.84
C ILE A 372 10.21 -7.18 17.50
N CYS A 373 9.70 -7.64 16.37
CA CYS A 373 9.89 -9.00 15.88
C CYS A 373 10.98 -9.06 14.79
N LEU A 374 12.02 -9.86 14.98
CA LEU A 374 12.90 -10.33 13.92
C LEU A 374 12.13 -11.32 13.03
N ILE A 375 12.12 -11.07 11.74
CA ILE A 375 11.47 -11.88 10.70
C ILE A 375 12.43 -12.14 9.54
N GLY A 376 12.13 -13.12 8.69
CA GLY A 376 12.85 -13.33 7.44
C GLY A 376 12.07 -14.14 6.42
N ASP A 377 12.53 -14.05 5.17
CA ASP A 377 11.93 -14.67 3.99
C ASP A 377 13.01 -15.15 3.01
N LYS A 378 12.80 -16.32 2.41
CA LYS A 378 13.71 -16.96 1.45
C LYS A 378 13.14 -16.91 0.03
N GLY A 379 13.59 -15.93 -0.74
CA GLY A 379 13.17 -15.71 -2.13
C GLY A 379 14.19 -16.25 -3.13
N SER A 380 13.94 -17.45 -3.66
CA SER A 380 14.75 -18.10 -4.70
C SER A 380 16.25 -18.22 -4.31
N THR A 381 17.10 -17.32 -4.80
CA THR A 381 18.55 -17.24 -4.58
C THR A 381 18.96 -16.27 -3.47
N THR A 382 18.01 -15.57 -2.85
CA THR A 382 18.27 -14.54 -1.83
C THR A 382 17.47 -14.78 -0.56
N THR A 383 18.06 -14.44 0.58
CA THR A 383 17.37 -14.43 1.87
C THR A 383 17.34 -12.99 2.39
N LYS A 384 16.19 -12.60 2.95
CA LYS A 384 15.89 -11.27 3.48
C LYS A 384 15.62 -11.37 4.97
N LEU A 385 16.23 -10.51 5.78
CA LEU A 385 15.95 -10.37 7.21
C LEU A 385 15.38 -8.98 7.48
N GLY A 386 14.28 -8.93 8.22
CA GLY A 386 13.56 -7.70 8.55
C GLY A 386 13.24 -7.60 10.03
N LEU A 387 12.93 -6.38 10.48
CA LEU A 387 12.41 -6.10 11.81
C LEU A 387 11.00 -5.53 11.66
N SER A 388 10.06 -6.01 12.46
CA SER A 388 8.65 -5.61 12.42
C SER A 388 8.19 -5.10 13.79
N VAL A 389 7.80 -3.84 13.85
CA VAL A 389 7.33 -3.20 15.11
C VAL A 389 5.85 -3.53 15.33
N LYS A 390 5.47 -3.94 16.54
CA LYS A 390 4.07 -4.32 16.84
C LYS A 390 3.11 -3.12 16.75
N LEU A 391 1.98 -3.31 16.09
CA LEU A 391 0.90 -2.32 15.95
C LEU A 391 -0.34 -2.71 16.76
N HIS A 392 -1.22 -1.73 17.02
CA HIS A 392 -2.44 -1.94 17.82
C HIS A 392 -3.51 -2.81 17.12
N GLU A 393 -3.74 -2.60 15.82
CA GLU A 393 -4.90 -3.19 15.12
C GLU A 393 -4.51 -4.14 13.98
N VAL A 394 -3.45 -3.80 13.21
CA VAL A 394 -3.05 -4.54 12.00
C VAL A 394 -1.62 -5.03 12.14
N THR A 395 -1.44 -6.33 12.37
CA THR A 395 -0.09 -6.93 12.51
C THR A 395 0.63 -7.09 11.17
N ASN A 396 -0.11 -7.31 10.08
CA ASN A 396 0.43 -7.53 8.73
C ASN A 396 0.38 -6.24 7.91
N SER A 397 1.35 -5.35 8.10
CA SER A 397 1.49 -4.12 7.30
C SER A 397 2.87 -4.01 6.65
N LEU A 398 2.95 -3.23 5.56
CA LEU A 398 4.21 -2.75 4.96
C LEU A 398 4.69 -1.44 5.65
N HIS A 399 3.78 -0.73 6.33
CA HIS A 399 4.16 0.05 7.51
C HIS A 399 4.60 -0.94 8.62
N ASN A 400 5.14 -0.50 9.76
CA ASN A 400 5.67 -1.41 10.80
C ASN A 400 6.96 -2.19 10.45
N THR A 401 7.05 -2.79 9.27
CA THR A 401 8.18 -3.64 8.84
C THR A 401 9.29 -2.82 8.18
N SER A 402 10.54 -3.23 8.38
CA SER A 402 11.76 -2.65 7.83
C SER A 402 12.75 -3.76 7.44
N LEU A 403 13.21 -3.77 6.18
CA LEU A 403 14.28 -4.67 5.73
C LEU A 403 15.62 -4.20 6.32
N VAL A 404 16.39 -5.10 6.92
CA VAL A 404 17.66 -4.77 7.59
C VAL A 404 18.87 -5.51 7.02
N VAL A 405 18.71 -6.73 6.51
CA VAL A 405 19.73 -7.49 5.78
C VAL A 405 19.13 -8.13 4.53
N ILE A 406 19.88 -8.16 3.44
CA ILE A 406 19.65 -9.05 2.30
C ILE A 406 20.97 -9.70 1.90
N TYR A 407 20.95 -11.00 1.64
CA TYR A 407 22.13 -11.75 1.20
C TYR A 407 21.78 -12.83 0.17
N TYR A 408 22.78 -13.25 -0.62
CA TYR A 408 22.65 -14.34 -1.59
C TYR A 408 22.93 -15.69 -0.93
N GLY A 409 22.01 -16.64 -1.06
CA GLY A 409 22.10 -17.96 -0.43
C GLY A 409 20.88 -18.30 0.44
N ASP A 410 20.89 -19.53 0.98
CA ASP A 410 19.78 -20.08 1.74
C ASP A 410 19.63 -19.49 3.17
N ASP A 411 18.43 -19.65 3.70
CA ASP A 411 17.99 -19.29 5.05
C ASP A 411 18.45 -20.32 6.09
N ASN A 412 19.75 -20.64 6.10
CA ASN A 412 20.36 -21.58 7.04
C ASN A 412 21.15 -20.85 8.15
N TYR A 413 21.34 -21.51 9.29
CA TYR A 413 22.04 -20.93 10.46
C TYR A 413 23.44 -20.40 10.13
N SER A 414 24.23 -21.13 9.35
CA SER A 414 25.59 -20.74 8.97
C SER A 414 25.66 -19.44 8.17
N ASN A 415 24.65 -19.16 7.34
CA ASN A 415 24.58 -17.94 6.55
C ASN A 415 23.97 -16.79 7.37
N MET A 416 22.87 -17.07 8.08
CA MET A 416 22.16 -16.08 8.90
C MET A 416 23.04 -15.53 10.02
N SER A 417 23.76 -16.39 10.77
CA SER A 417 24.59 -15.98 11.90
C SER A 417 25.70 -14.99 11.49
N VAL A 418 26.33 -15.19 10.33
CA VAL A 418 27.38 -14.28 9.85
C VAL A 418 26.79 -13.00 9.26
N CYS A 419 25.74 -13.09 8.44
CA CYS A 419 25.15 -11.94 7.76
C CYS A 419 24.37 -11.01 8.70
N PHE A 420 23.82 -11.54 9.81
CA PHE A 420 23.10 -10.77 10.82
C PHE A 420 24.02 -10.13 11.87
N LYS A 421 25.24 -10.67 12.06
CA LYS A 421 26.21 -10.20 13.06
C LYS A 421 26.41 -8.67 13.14
N PRO A 422 26.56 -7.92 12.03
CA PRO A 422 26.77 -6.46 12.07
C PRO A 422 25.61 -5.66 12.66
N ILE A 423 24.43 -6.28 12.75
CA ILE A 423 23.18 -5.69 13.26
C ILE A 423 22.85 -6.26 14.64
N ALA A 424 23.19 -7.53 14.91
CA ALA A 424 22.96 -8.18 16.19
C ALA A 424 23.52 -7.34 17.37
N GLU A 425 24.77 -6.90 17.26
CA GLU A 425 25.46 -6.06 18.26
C GLU A 425 24.71 -4.74 18.52
N GLN A 426 24.11 -4.13 17.48
CA GLN A 426 23.33 -2.89 17.62
C GLN A 426 21.96 -3.12 18.26
N LEU A 427 21.33 -4.26 17.99
CA LEU A 427 20.03 -4.62 18.56
C LEU A 427 20.15 -5.06 20.02
N GLU A 428 21.23 -5.73 20.38
CA GLU A 428 21.55 -6.08 21.77
C GLU A 428 21.71 -4.84 22.65
N MET A 429 22.26 -3.75 22.11
CA MET A 429 22.33 -2.45 22.78
C MET A 429 21.02 -1.64 22.75
N PHE A 430 20.00 -2.05 21.98
CA PHE A 430 18.75 -1.30 21.81
C PHE A 430 17.67 -1.75 22.80
N THR A 431 17.93 -1.54 24.09
CA THR A 431 17.05 -1.96 25.19
C THR A 431 15.92 -0.99 25.52
N GLU A 432 16.05 0.28 25.14
CA GLU A 432 15.08 1.35 25.44
C GLU A 432 14.97 2.34 24.26
N VAL A 433 13.81 2.98 24.13
CA VAL A 433 13.54 4.01 23.10
C VAL A 433 12.78 5.19 23.70
N GLU A 434 13.22 6.41 23.37
CA GLU A 434 12.52 7.64 23.75
C GLU A 434 11.39 7.96 22.76
N ILE A 435 10.19 8.22 23.31
CA ILE A 435 8.98 8.60 22.59
C ILE A 435 8.33 9.75 23.35
N ASP A 436 8.21 10.91 22.71
CA ASP A 436 7.63 12.15 23.29
C ASP A 436 8.10 12.48 24.73
N GLY A 437 9.40 12.27 25.00
CA GLY A 437 10.04 12.59 26.29
C GLY A 437 9.93 11.50 27.36
N GLN A 438 9.32 10.35 27.06
CA GLN A 438 9.27 9.18 27.94
C GLN A 438 10.07 8.02 27.36
N LEU A 439 10.82 7.31 28.21
CA LEU A 439 11.54 6.10 27.86
C LEU A 439 10.61 4.88 27.95
N TYR A 440 10.68 4.02 26.93
CA TYR A 440 9.97 2.75 26.86
C TYR A 440 10.96 1.59 26.63
N PRO A 441 10.89 0.50 27.40
CA PRO A 441 11.69 -0.69 27.15
C PRO A 441 11.33 -1.33 25.81
N VAL A 442 12.33 -1.88 25.14
CA VAL A 442 12.22 -2.56 23.84
C VAL A 442 12.37 -4.06 24.04
N ASN A 443 11.36 -4.83 23.64
CA ASN A 443 11.41 -6.29 23.66
C ASN A 443 11.71 -6.81 22.25
N LEU A 444 12.76 -7.62 22.11
CA LEU A 444 13.06 -8.32 20.87
C LEU A 444 12.47 -9.74 20.89
N HIS A 445 11.71 -10.07 19.85
CA HIS A 445 11.07 -11.37 19.66
C HIS A 445 11.53 -12.00 18.34
N LEU A 446 11.57 -13.33 18.25
CA LEU A 446 11.77 -14.05 16.99
C LEU A 446 10.40 -14.51 16.45
N ASN A 447 10.13 -14.22 15.17
CA ASN A 447 8.88 -14.61 14.50
C ASN A 447 9.14 -15.02 13.04
N GLY A 448 8.30 -15.90 12.51
CA GLY A 448 8.42 -16.42 11.15
C GLY A 448 7.77 -17.80 11.02
N ASP A 449 7.98 -18.45 9.88
CA ASP A 449 7.56 -19.84 9.74
C ASP A 449 8.43 -20.78 10.60
N TYR A 450 8.00 -22.04 10.73
CA TYR A 450 8.70 -23.01 11.55
C TYR A 450 10.12 -23.31 11.03
N LYS A 451 10.34 -23.25 9.72
CA LYS A 451 11.64 -23.52 9.09
C LYS A 451 12.63 -22.40 9.38
N PHE A 452 12.24 -21.15 9.14
CA PHE A 452 13.01 -19.95 9.47
C PHE A 452 13.33 -19.89 10.97
N THR A 453 12.34 -20.14 11.83
CA THR A 453 12.54 -20.13 13.29
C THR A 453 13.54 -21.21 13.71
N CYS A 454 13.48 -22.41 13.12
CA CYS A 454 14.49 -23.44 13.35
C CYS A 454 15.88 -23.01 12.87
N SER A 455 16.00 -22.50 11.65
CA SER A 455 17.26 -22.02 11.08
C SER A 455 17.89 -20.89 11.90
N ALA A 456 17.10 -19.93 12.37
CA ALA A 456 17.56 -18.81 13.19
C ALA A 456 18.14 -19.29 14.54
N LEU A 457 17.58 -20.36 15.10
CA LEU A 457 17.99 -20.96 16.37
C LEU A 457 19.02 -22.11 16.23
N GLY A 458 19.44 -22.44 15.01
CA GLY A 458 20.33 -23.59 14.75
C GLY A 458 19.67 -24.96 14.99
N HIS A 459 18.34 -25.02 15.09
CA HIS A 459 17.59 -26.24 15.34
C HIS A 459 17.40 -27.06 14.04
N THR A 460 17.49 -28.39 14.12
CA THR A 460 17.40 -29.30 12.95
C THR A 460 15.97 -29.51 12.42
N GLY A 461 15.00 -28.75 12.92
CA GLY A 461 13.62 -28.73 12.42
C GLY A 461 12.86 -30.03 12.69
N ALA A 462 12.02 -30.44 11.74
CA ALA A 462 11.19 -31.65 11.85
C ALA A 462 12.00 -32.97 11.92
N ALA A 463 13.29 -32.93 11.56
CA ALA A 463 14.21 -34.06 11.70
C ALA A 463 14.83 -34.17 13.12
N SER A 464 14.56 -33.22 14.02
CA SER A 464 14.99 -33.27 15.41
C SER A 464 14.27 -34.38 16.18
N ARG A 465 14.98 -35.04 17.11
CA ARG A 465 14.37 -35.92 18.12
C ARG A 465 13.37 -35.17 19.02
N TYR A 466 13.54 -33.86 19.15
CA TYR A 466 12.65 -32.96 19.88
C TYR A 466 12.19 -31.85 18.94
N PRO A 467 11.13 -32.06 18.13
CA PRO A 467 10.73 -31.08 17.11
C PRO A 467 10.18 -29.78 17.71
N CYS A 468 9.67 -29.78 18.94
CA CYS A 468 9.14 -28.55 19.55
C CYS A 468 10.25 -27.67 20.14
N ILE A 469 10.56 -26.57 19.45
CA ILE A 469 11.51 -25.52 19.86
C ILE A 469 11.27 -25.03 21.31
N LYS A 470 10.02 -25.04 21.81
CA LYS A 470 9.65 -24.53 23.14
C LYS A 470 9.65 -25.58 24.25
N CYS A 471 9.67 -26.87 23.94
CA CYS A 471 9.54 -27.94 24.93
C CYS A 471 10.88 -28.63 25.24
N ILE A 472 12.01 -28.03 24.83
CA ILE A 472 13.35 -28.50 25.18
C ILE A 472 13.78 -27.75 26.45
N VAL A 473 13.53 -28.39 27.59
CA VAL A 473 14.14 -28.11 28.91
C VAL A 473 14.64 -29.45 29.45
#